data_AF-I6CPD7-F1
#
_entry.id   AF-I6CPD7-F1
#
_cell.length_a   1.000
_cell.length_b   1.000
_cell.length_c   1.000
_cell.angle_alpha   90.00
_cell.angle_beta   90.00
_cell.angle_gamma   90.00
#
_symmetry.space_group_name_H-M   'P 1'
#
loop_
_entity.id
_entity.type
_entity.pdbx_description
1 polymer ?
#
loop_
_entity_poly.entity_id
_entity_poly.type
_entity_poly.pdbx_seq_one_letter_code
_entity_poly.pdbx_strand_id
1 'polypeptide(L)'
;MESISKYLIYSNSYVLNFIKFGGKRTTALYFEPAFFALALISIWLSIKQFGIKTPKTDAMILAGIILSGSFSGVMTFILFYLLEWAFQYLNKEAIKKKLPLALISLAVFLVGVVIAFPYISTRLGDLGTEGSSSYYRIVGPLVMVGYSLTHIDGVVRFGSLYEYVASFGIFNGADVGKTIDNGLYLLIVYFSWFAVFLSLWYMGKVIKMMINAFGDNRNFRVQLYLFTPVSLFFTGSIFSPEYAFLIVCPFILRKALNITR
;
A
#
# COMPACT_ATOMS: atom_id res chain seq x y z
N MET A 1 -36.27 7.51 -6.91
CA MET A 1 -35.29 6.43 -6.66
C MET A 1 -35.67 5.13 -7.35
N GLU A 2 -36.97 4.84 -7.56
CA GLU A 2 -37.44 3.61 -8.20
C GLU A 2 -37.10 3.47 -9.71
N SER A 3 -37.04 4.56 -10.49
CA SER A 3 -36.89 4.44 -11.95
C SER A 3 -35.50 4.00 -12.42
N ILE A 4 -34.45 4.22 -11.63
CA ILE A 4 -33.06 3.82 -11.94
C ILE A 4 -32.79 2.36 -11.51
N SER A 5 -33.50 1.88 -10.48
CA SER A 5 -33.33 0.52 -9.95
C SER A 5 -33.62 -0.58 -10.96
N LYS A 6 -34.52 -0.33 -11.93
CA LYS A 6 -34.91 -1.29 -12.98
C LYS A 6 -33.81 -1.60 -14.00
N TYR A 7 -32.76 -0.78 -14.08
CA TYR A 7 -31.67 -0.94 -15.04
C TYR A 7 -30.36 -1.45 -14.40
N LEU A 8 -30.34 -1.64 -13.07
CA LEU A 8 -29.16 -2.12 -12.34
C LEU A 8 -29.27 -3.64 -12.14
N ILE A 9 -28.63 -4.40 -13.03
CA ILE A 9 -28.64 -5.87 -13.08
C ILE A 9 -27.98 -6.52 -11.83
N TYR A 10 -27.21 -5.73 -11.07
CA TYR A 10 -26.74 -6.09 -9.74
C TYR A 10 -27.01 -4.92 -8.81
N SER A 11 -27.43 -5.21 -7.57
CA SER A 11 -27.56 -4.21 -6.50
C SER A 11 -26.18 -3.59 -6.25
N ASN A 12 -25.85 -2.56 -7.02
CA ASN A 12 -24.59 -1.85 -6.95
C ASN A 12 -24.66 -0.91 -5.75
N SER A 13 -24.79 -1.51 -4.56
CA SER A 13 -24.93 -0.85 -3.26
C SER A 13 -23.82 0.17 -3.06
N TYR A 14 -22.63 -0.07 -3.61
CA TYR A 14 -21.53 0.87 -3.67
C TYR A 14 -21.88 2.18 -4.41
N VAL A 15 -22.46 2.10 -5.61
CA VAL A 15 -22.86 3.27 -6.42
C VAL A 15 -24.06 3.98 -5.78
N LEU A 16 -25.04 3.22 -5.28
CA LEU A 16 -26.20 3.77 -4.59
C LEU A 16 -25.80 4.47 -3.29
N ASN A 17 -24.86 3.90 -2.52
CA ASN A 17 -24.31 4.53 -1.32
C ASN A 17 -23.45 5.76 -1.67
N PHE A 18 -22.69 5.73 -2.77
CA PHE A 18 -21.94 6.90 -3.25
C PHE A 18 -22.86 8.08 -3.59
N ILE A 19 -23.98 7.81 -4.25
CA ILE A 19 -25.01 8.83 -4.57
C ILE A 19 -25.72 9.29 -3.30
N LYS A 20 -26.06 8.37 -2.39
CA LYS A 20 -26.85 8.64 -1.17
C LYS A 20 -26.08 9.43 -0.12
N PHE A 21 -24.79 9.17 0.06
CA PHE A 21 -23.98 9.83 1.09
C PHE A 21 -23.17 11.02 0.56
N GLY A 22 -23.28 11.32 -0.74
CA GLY A 22 -22.42 12.27 -1.43
C GLY A 22 -20.98 11.73 -1.50
N GLY A 23 -20.26 11.98 -2.59
CA GLY A 23 -18.96 11.36 -2.87
C GLY A 23 -17.85 11.49 -1.81
N LYS A 24 -18.09 12.16 -0.67
CA LYS A 24 -17.25 12.05 0.53
C LYS A 24 -17.70 10.85 1.38
N ARG A 25 -17.30 9.65 0.92
CA ARG A 25 -16.47 8.73 1.72
C ARG A 25 -16.68 8.86 3.22
N THR A 26 -15.86 9.76 3.77
CA THR A 26 -15.89 10.40 5.10
C THR A 26 -14.83 11.49 5.11
N THR A 27 -14.69 12.22 6.21
CA THR A 27 -13.60 13.18 6.45
C THR A 27 -12.24 12.54 6.78
N ALA A 28 -12.11 11.20 6.88
CA ALA A 28 -10.89 10.53 7.33
C ALA A 28 -10.24 9.62 6.26
N LEU A 29 -8.91 9.51 6.27
CA LEU A 29 -8.15 8.45 5.56
C LEU A 29 -8.46 7.11 6.24
N TYR A 30 -8.81 6.05 5.53
CA TYR A 30 -8.99 4.69 6.06
C TYR A 30 -7.76 3.83 5.86
N PHE A 31 -7.56 2.87 6.77
CA PHE A 31 -6.60 1.79 6.56
C PHE A 31 -7.13 0.73 5.57
N GLU A 32 -8.31 0.95 4.98
CA GLU A 32 -8.90 0.05 3.99
C GLU A 32 -7.94 -0.22 2.81
N PRO A 33 -7.88 -1.49 2.37
CA PRO A 33 -7.38 -1.88 1.08
C PRO A 33 -7.93 -1.10 -0.11
N ALA A 34 -7.34 0.05 -0.44
CA ALA A 34 -7.71 0.73 -1.67
C ALA A 34 -6.92 0.09 -2.82
N PHE A 35 -7.53 -0.91 -3.45
CA PHE A 35 -7.08 -1.44 -4.73
C PHE A 35 -6.82 -0.30 -5.75
N PHE A 36 -7.61 0.76 -5.68
CA PHE A 36 -7.41 1.99 -6.45
C PHE A 36 -6.07 2.70 -6.13
N ALA A 37 -5.69 2.83 -4.86
CA ALA A 37 -4.40 3.43 -4.49
C ALA A 37 -3.22 2.57 -4.94
N LEU A 38 -3.35 1.23 -4.86
CA LEU A 38 -2.37 0.30 -5.42
C LEU A 38 -2.20 0.52 -6.93
N ALA A 39 -3.31 0.67 -7.67
CA ALA A 39 -3.28 0.94 -9.10
C ALA A 39 -2.61 2.28 -9.43
N LEU A 40 -2.94 3.36 -8.69
CA LEU A 40 -2.30 4.66 -8.86
C LEU A 40 -0.79 4.60 -8.61
N ILE A 41 -0.34 3.90 -7.57
CA ILE A 41 1.10 3.76 -7.27
C ILE A 41 1.80 2.92 -8.33
N SER A 42 1.16 1.86 -8.82
CA SER A 42 1.69 1.04 -9.92
C SER A 42 1.89 1.88 -11.20
N ILE A 43 0.87 2.68 -11.57
CA ILE A 43 0.94 3.60 -12.72
C ILE A 43 2.04 4.65 -12.49
N TRP A 44 2.10 5.22 -11.29
CA TRP A 44 3.11 6.21 -10.94
C TRP A 44 4.53 5.67 -11.07
N LEU A 45 4.81 4.48 -10.52
CA LEU A 45 6.09 3.79 -10.67
C LEU A 45 6.41 3.48 -12.13
N SER A 46 5.39 3.18 -12.94
CA SER A 46 5.55 2.95 -14.38
C SER A 46 5.97 4.23 -15.11
N ILE A 47 5.30 5.35 -14.84
CA ILE A 47 5.64 6.67 -15.41
C ILE A 47 7.05 7.10 -15.00
N LYS A 48 7.41 6.91 -13.72
CA LYS A 48 8.73 7.29 -13.19
C LYS A 48 9.89 6.61 -13.92
N GLN A 49 9.69 5.41 -14.46
CA GLN A 49 10.74 4.67 -15.17
C GLN A 49 11.19 5.31 -16.49
N PHE A 50 10.35 6.15 -17.11
CA PHE A 50 10.75 6.90 -18.29
C PHE A 50 11.85 7.94 -17.97
N GLY A 51 12.10 8.24 -16.68
CA GLY A 51 13.12 9.20 -16.26
C GLY A 51 12.77 10.65 -16.59
N ILE A 52 11.51 10.91 -16.92
CA ILE A 52 10.96 12.24 -17.18
C ILE A 52 10.53 12.85 -15.85
N LYS A 53 10.89 14.10 -15.61
CA LYS A 53 10.41 14.84 -14.43
C LYS A 53 8.96 15.24 -14.64
N THR A 54 8.06 14.67 -13.85
CA THR A 54 6.61 14.87 -13.99
C THR A 54 5.98 15.35 -12.68
N PRO A 55 6.36 16.54 -12.16
CA PRO A 55 5.84 17.04 -10.88
C PRO A 55 4.31 17.21 -10.87
N LYS A 56 3.71 17.50 -12.04
CA LYS A 56 2.26 17.54 -12.22
C LYS A 56 1.63 16.15 -12.01
N THR A 57 2.25 15.11 -12.57
CA THR A 57 1.80 13.72 -12.38
C THR A 57 1.96 13.30 -10.93
N ASP A 58 3.07 13.64 -10.27
CA ASP A 58 3.28 13.33 -8.85
C ASP A 58 2.18 13.95 -7.97
N ALA A 59 1.82 15.21 -8.23
CA ALA A 59 0.72 15.89 -7.55
C ALA A 59 -0.64 15.26 -7.87
N MET A 60 -0.90 14.88 -9.13
CA MET A 60 -2.14 14.21 -9.52
C MET A 60 -2.30 12.83 -8.87
N ILE A 61 -1.22 12.05 -8.79
CA ILE A 61 -1.20 10.74 -8.13
C ILE A 61 -1.47 10.92 -6.64
N LEU A 62 -0.77 11.85 -5.98
CA LEU A 62 -0.99 12.14 -4.57
C LEU A 62 -2.44 12.58 -4.30
N ALA A 63 -2.98 13.47 -5.13
CA ALA A 63 -4.38 13.90 -5.03
C ALA A 63 -5.34 12.70 -5.21
N GLY A 64 -5.11 11.83 -6.19
CA GLY A 64 -5.90 10.62 -6.39
C GLY A 64 -5.84 9.66 -5.19
N ILE A 65 -4.66 9.48 -4.60
CA ILE A 65 -4.48 8.66 -3.39
C ILE A 65 -5.24 9.27 -2.20
N ILE A 66 -5.15 10.58 -1.98
CA ILE A 66 -5.87 11.28 -0.91
C ILE A 66 -7.38 11.17 -1.12
N LEU A 67 -7.87 11.39 -2.35
CA LEU A 67 -9.28 11.28 -2.72
C LEU A 67 -9.80 9.84 -2.57
N SER A 68 -8.95 8.84 -2.74
CA SER A 68 -9.30 7.44 -2.47
C SER A 68 -9.50 7.14 -0.99
N GLY A 69 -9.06 8.05 -0.10
CA GLY A 69 -9.11 7.84 1.34
C GLY A 69 -8.18 6.73 1.82
N SER A 70 -7.12 6.39 1.08
CA SER A 70 -6.23 5.27 1.44
C SER A 70 -5.04 5.71 2.28
N PHE A 71 -5.04 5.37 3.56
CA PHE A 71 -3.90 5.61 4.45
C PHE A 71 -2.66 4.83 4.00
N SER A 72 -2.80 3.54 3.67
CA SER A 72 -1.69 2.71 3.15
C SER A 72 -1.11 3.28 1.85
N GLY A 73 -1.97 3.81 0.98
CA GLY A 73 -1.58 4.57 -0.21
C GLY A 73 -0.75 5.81 0.11
N VAL A 74 -1.25 6.66 1.00
CA VAL A 74 -0.54 7.88 1.41
C VAL A 74 0.83 7.55 2.01
N MET A 75 0.90 6.57 2.92
CA MET A 75 2.16 6.16 3.55
C MET A 75 3.16 5.58 2.54
N THR A 76 2.68 4.81 1.56
CA THR A 76 3.54 4.27 0.49
C THR A 76 4.07 5.36 -0.42
N PHE A 77 3.23 6.33 -0.78
CA PHE A 77 3.66 7.49 -1.55
C PHE A 77 4.73 8.29 -0.81
N ILE A 78 4.51 8.57 0.48
CA ILE A 78 5.49 9.22 1.37
C ILE A 78 6.80 8.45 1.39
N LEU A 79 6.76 7.14 1.62
CA LEU A 79 7.95 6.29 1.66
C LEU A 79 8.75 6.37 0.36
N PHE A 80 8.08 6.23 -0.79
CA PHE A 80 8.76 6.25 -2.09
C PHE A 80 9.27 7.64 -2.48
N TYR A 81 8.53 8.70 -2.13
CA TYR A 81 8.97 10.07 -2.32
C TYR A 81 10.23 10.35 -1.49
N LEU A 82 10.26 9.95 -0.22
CA LEU A 82 11.43 10.11 0.65
C LEU A 82 12.62 9.28 0.17
N LEU A 83 12.39 8.06 -0.33
CA LEU A 83 13.46 7.26 -0.95
C LEU A 83 14.01 7.92 -2.21
N GLU A 84 13.14 8.46 -3.08
CA GLU A 84 13.57 9.20 -4.27
C GLU A 84 14.41 10.42 -3.87
N TRP A 85 13.91 11.19 -2.90
CA TRP A 85 14.61 12.35 -2.35
C TRP A 85 15.96 11.95 -1.76
N ALA A 86 16.02 10.85 -0.99
CA ALA A 86 17.24 10.32 -0.40
C ALA A 86 18.27 9.93 -1.46
N PHE A 87 17.87 9.19 -2.50
CA PHE A 87 18.77 8.81 -3.58
C PHE A 87 19.26 10.00 -4.40
N GLN A 88 18.40 11.02 -4.60
CA GLN A 88 18.77 12.20 -5.37
C GLN A 88 19.69 13.15 -4.61
N TYR A 89 19.45 13.34 -3.32
CA TYR A 89 20.05 14.43 -2.56
C TYR A 89 21.03 13.98 -1.48
N LEU A 90 21.09 12.73 -1.01
CA LEU A 90 22.06 12.33 0.03
C LEU A 90 23.48 12.02 -0.47
N ASN A 91 23.78 12.26 -1.75
CA ASN A 91 25.14 12.14 -2.27
C ASN A 91 25.98 13.38 -1.89
N LYS A 92 27.20 13.18 -1.35
CA LYS A 92 28.12 14.25 -0.90
C LYS A 92 28.36 15.34 -1.96
N GLU A 93 28.46 14.95 -3.23
CA GLU A 93 28.65 15.91 -4.34
C GLU A 93 27.35 16.61 -4.76
N ALA A 94 26.21 15.91 -4.66
CA ALA A 94 24.90 16.46 -5.01
C ALA A 94 24.39 17.45 -3.95
N ILE A 95 24.64 17.17 -2.66
CA ILE A 95 24.28 18.06 -1.54
C ILE A 95 24.85 19.45 -1.78
N LYS A 96 26.16 19.59 -1.99
CA LYS A 96 26.79 20.92 -2.11
C LYS A 96 26.23 21.77 -3.25
N LYS A 97 25.82 21.15 -4.37
CA LYS A 97 25.29 21.88 -5.54
C LYS A 97 23.77 22.05 -5.55
N LYS A 98 23.03 21.17 -4.88
CA LYS A 98 21.55 21.12 -4.92
C LYS A 98 20.89 21.30 -3.54
N LEU A 99 21.65 21.64 -2.51
CA LEU A 99 21.15 21.89 -1.15
C LEU A 99 19.90 22.81 -1.11
N PRO A 100 19.86 23.97 -1.78
CA PRO A 100 18.67 24.83 -1.71
C PRO A 100 17.42 24.16 -2.29
N LEU A 101 17.55 23.44 -3.40
CA LEU A 101 16.45 22.66 -4.01
C LEU A 101 16.01 21.50 -3.12
N ALA A 102 16.96 20.81 -2.48
CA ALA A 102 16.66 19.72 -1.55
C ALA A 102 15.85 20.22 -0.35
N LEU A 103 16.25 21.36 0.22
CA LEU A 103 15.57 22.01 1.34
C LEU A 103 14.17 22.49 0.95
N ILE A 104 14.01 23.15 -0.20
CA ILE A 104 12.69 23.59 -0.69
C ILE A 104 11.77 22.38 -0.91
N SER A 105 12.28 21.33 -1.57
CA SER A 105 11.53 20.10 -1.80
C SER A 105 11.06 19.46 -0.50
N LEU A 106 11.95 19.38 0.50
CA LEU A 106 11.63 18.80 1.81
C LEU A 106 10.66 19.69 2.59
N ALA A 107 10.81 21.01 2.53
CA ALA A 107 9.92 21.96 3.20
C ALA A 107 8.48 21.88 2.63
N VAL A 108 8.33 21.87 1.31
CA VAL A 108 7.02 21.70 0.65
C VAL A 108 6.38 20.37 1.04
N PHE A 109 7.17 19.29 1.05
CA PHE A 109 6.71 17.98 1.49
C PHE A 109 6.26 17.99 2.96
N LEU A 110 7.04 18.58 3.86
CA LEU A 110 6.73 18.69 5.29
C LEU A 110 5.45 19.49 5.53
N VAL A 111 5.22 20.58 4.81
CA VAL A 111 3.94 21.32 4.89
C VAL A 111 2.77 20.40 4.55
N GLY A 112 2.89 19.59 3.49
CA GLY A 112 1.88 18.59 3.14
C GLY A 112 1.67 17.56 4.25
N VAL A 113 2.74 17.06 4.87
CA VAL A 113 2.66 16.11 5.99
C VAL A 113 2.00 16.75 7.20
N VAL A 114 2.31 18.01 7.54
CA VAL A 114 1.68 18.73 8.67
C VAL A 114 0.18 18.88 8.46
N ILE A 115 -0.27 19.17 7.24
CA ILE A 115 -1.70 19.24 6.90
C ILE A 115 -2.35 17.85 7.03
N ALA A 116 -1.66 16.79 6.61
CA ALA A 116 -2.14 15.41 6.72
C ALA A 116 -2.01 14.84 8.15
N PHE A 117 -1.22 15.46 9.02
CA PHE A 117 -0.81 14.92 10.32
C PHE A 117 -1.98 14.57 11.24
N PRO A 118 -3.05 15.39 11.37
CA PRO A 118 -4.20 15.02 12.20
C PRO A 118 -4.80 13.68 11.78
N TYR A 119 -4.93 13.45 10.47
CA TYR A 119 -5.47 12.20 9.94
C TYR A 119 -4.53 11.02 10.16
N ILE A 120 -3.22 11.24 10.00
CA ILE A 120 -2.21 10.21 10.24
C ILE A 120 -2.17 9.82 11.73
N SER A 121 -2.16 10.82 12.60
CA SER A 121 -2.11 10.64 14.06
C SER A 121 -3.32 9.88 14.57
N THR A 122 -4.53 10.21 14.12
CA THR A 122 -5.75 9.46 14.48
C THR A 122 -5.62 8.00 14.09
N ARG A 123 -5.11 7.69 12.89
CA ARG A 123 -4.98 6.29 12.44
C ARG A 123 -3.90 5.48 13.13
N LEU A 124 -2.82 6.14 13.56
CA LEU A 124 -1.83 5.51 14.41
C LEU A 124 -2.38 5.29 15.82
N GLY A 125 -3.18 6.21 16.35
CA GLY A 125 -3.88 6.04 17.64
C GLY A 125 -4.89 4.91 17.63
N ASP A 126 -5.64 4.75 16.52
CA ASP A 126 -6.62 3.68 16.33
C ASP A 126 -6.00 2.27 16.37
N LEU A 127 -4.67 2.13 16.22
CA LEU A 127 -4.00 0.82 16.26
C LEU A 127 -4.23 0.06 17.57
N GLY A 128 -4.44 0.76 18.68
CA GLY A 128 -4.71 0.14 20.00
C GLY A 128 -6.20 0.01 20.34
N THR A 129 -7.10 0.44 19.46
CA THR A 129 -8.54 0.48 19.73
C THR A 129 -9.25 -0.68 19.04
N GLU A 130 -9.74 -1.64 19.82
CA GLU A 130 -10.53 -2.76 19.29
C GLU A 130 -11.74 -2.28 18.51
N GLY A 131 -12.07 -3.00 17.42
CA GLY A 131 -13.13 -2.61 16.49
C GLY A 131 -12.75 -1.49 15.50
N SER A 132 -11.60 -0.83 15.67
CA SER A 132 -11.12 0.15 14.70
C SER A 132 -10.62 -0.50 13.41
N SER A 133 -10.66 0.27 12.32
CA SER A 133 -10.14 -0.14 11.00
C SER A 133 -8.63 -0.46 11.04
N SER A 134 -7.84 0.30 11.81
CA SER A 134 -6.40 0.10 11.95
C SER A 134 -6.07 -1.14 12.77
N TYR A 135 -6.75 -1.34 13.91
CA TYR A 135 -6.60 -2.53 14.74
C TYR A 135 -6.91 -3.79 13.95
N TYR A 136 -8.06 -3.83 13.26
CA TYR A 136 -8.50 -4.98 12.47
C TYR A 136 -7.50 -5.42 11.38
N ARG A 137 -6.69 -4.49 10.84
CA ARG A 137 -5.83 -4.76 9.68
C ARG A 137 -4.38 -5.01 10.03
N ILE A 138 -3.92 -4.46 11.15
CA ILE A 138 -2.52 -4.52 11.55
C ILE A 138 -2.34 -5.34 12.82
N VAL A 139 -3.10 -5.05 13.87
CA VAL A 139 -2.86 -5.60 15.21
C VAL A 139 -3.66 -6.87 15.45
N GLY A 140 -4.97 -6.85 15.24
CA GLY A 140 -5.84 -8.01 15.43
C GLY A 140 -5.35 -9.27 14.70
N PRO A 141 -4.99 -9.20 13.40
CA PRO A 141 -4.52 -10.37 12.67
C PRO A 141 -3.19 -10.94 13.16
N LEU A 142 -2.40 -10.22 13.97
CA LEU A 142 -1.18 -10.78 14.55
C LEU A 142 -1.47 -11.95 15.49
N VAL A 143 -2.61 -11.91 16.19
CA VAL A 143 -3.06 -13.03 17.03
C VAL A 143 -3.37 -14.25 16.16
N MET A 144 -4.04 -14.04 15.03
CA MET A 144 -4.33 -15.10 14.05
C MET A 144 -3.06 -15.66 13.43
N VAL A 145 -2.10 -14.80 13.08
CA VAL A 145 -0.79 -15.22 12.54
C VAL A 145 -0.01 -16.01 13.58
N GLY A 146 0.04 -15.53 14.83
CA GLY A 146 0.73 -16.19 15.93
C GLY A 146 0.14 -17.57 16.23
N TYR A 147 -1.18 -17.69 16.28
CA TYR A 147 -1.87 -18.97 16.44
C TYR A 147 -1.56 -19.91 15.27
N SER A 148 -1.65 -19.42 14.03
CA SER A 148 -1.35 -20.22 12.84
C SER A 148 0.09 -20.76 12.84
N LEU A 149 1.06 -19.96 13.28
CA LEU A 149 2.48 -20.35 13.30
C LEU A 149 2.82 -21.36 14.40
N THR A 150 1.99 -21.46 15.44
CA THR A 150 2.27 -22.26 16.64
C THR A 150 1.37 -23.49 16.78
N HIS A 151 0.18 -23.47 16.18
CA HIS A 151 -0.83 -24.51 16.35
C HIS A 151 -1.28 -25.16 15.03
N ILE A 152 -0.89 -24.61 13.87
CA ILE A 152 -1.21 -25.20 12.56
C ILE A 152 0.09 -25.66 11.89
N ASP A 153 0.19 -26.97 11.70
CA ASP A 153 1.31 -27.57 10.99
C ASP A 153 1.15 -27.35 9.47
N GLY A 154 2.11 -26.63 8.90
CA GLY A 154 2.25 -26.49 7.45
C GLY A 154 1.25 -25.52 6.81
N VAL A 155 0.63 -25.94 5.69
CA VAL A 155 -0.13 -25.08 4.78
C VAL A 155 -1.63 -25.13 5.11
N VAL A 156 -2.24 -23.97 5.36
CA VAL A 156 -3.70 -23.87 5.52
C VAL A 156 -4.38 -24.07 4.17
N ARG A 157 -5.51 -24.78 4.13
CA ARG A 157 -6.24 -25.04 2.88
C ARG A 157 -6.91 -23.76 2.38
N PHE A 158 -6.83 -23.52 1.07
CA PHE A 158 -7.60 -22.45 0.44
C PHE A 158 -9.10 -22.65 0.69
N GLY A 159 -9.80 -21.57 1.04
CA GLY A 159 -11.24 -21.57 1.30
C GLY A 159 -11.64 -21.73 2.77
N SER A 160 -10.74 -22.18 3.66
CA SER A 160 -11.05 -22.28 5.10
C SER A 160 -10.82 -20.99 5.89
N LEU A 161 -10.37 -19.92 5.22
CA LEU A 161 -9.96 -18.68 5.88
C LEU A 161 -11.12 -17.94 6.55
N TYR A 162 -12.34 -18.07 6.00
CA TYR A 162 -13.53 -17.43 6.58
C TYR A 162 -13.82 -17.96 7.99
N GLU A 163 -13.92 -19.29 8.12
CA GLU A 163 -14.18 -19.97 9.40
C GLU A 163 -13.04 -19.73 10.38
N TYR A 164 -11.80 -19.77 9.89
CA TYR A 164 -10.62 -19.46 10.67
C TYR A 164 -10.68 -18.05 11.26
N VAL A 165 -10.87 -17.02 10.42
CA VAL A 165 -10.90 -15.61 10.87
C VAL A 165 -12.07 -15.35 11.81
N ALA A 166 -13.26 -15.87 11.48
CA ALA A 166 -14.46 -15.69 12.31
C ALA A 166 -14.29 -16.28 13.72
N SER A 167 -13.52 -17.38 13.87
CA SER A 167 -13.30 -18.03 15.16
C SER A 167 -12.58 -17.16 16.20
N PHE A 168 -11.81 -16.15 15.76
CA PHE A 168 -11.10 -15.22 16.66
C PHE A 168 -11.95 -14.03 17.11
N GLY A 169 -13.17 -13.85 16.56
CA GLY A 169 -14.10 -12.82 17.01
C GLY A 169 -13.59 -11.37 16.85
N ILE A 170 -12.63 -11.11 15.94
CA ILE A 170 -12.06 -9.78 15.77
C ILE A 170 -13.03 -8.87 15.03
N PHE A 171 -13.45 -7.79 15.69
CA PHE A 171 -14.36 -6.80 15.10
C PHE A 171 -13.71 -5.93 14.04
N ASN A 172 -14.45 -5.67 12.96
CA ASN A 172 -14.18 -4.67 11.93
C ASN A 172 -15.34 -3.67 11.91
N GLY A 173 -15.29 -2.65 12.76
CA GLY A 173 -16.44 -1.80 13.03
C GLY A 173 -17.48 -2.53 13.87
N ALA A 174 -18.72 -2.63 13.35
CA ALA A 174 -19.85 -3.22 14.07
C ALA A 174 -19.95 -4.75 13.94
N ASP A 175 -19.27 -5.35 12.96
CA ASP A 175 -19.37 -6.77 12.65
C ASP A 175 -18.06 -7.51 12.94
N VAL A 176 -18.16 -8.82 13.23
CA VAL A 176 -16.98 -9.70 13.27
C VAL A 176 -16.42 -9.82 11.85
N GLY A 177 -15.13 -9.54 11.73
CA GLY A 177 -14.43 -9.62 10.47
C GLY A 177 -14.31 -11.05 9.96
N LYS A 178 -14.26 -11.17 8.63
CA LYS A 178 -14.37 -12.44 7.90
C LYS A 178 -13.19 -12.68 6.96
N THR A 179 -12.29 -11.70 6.84
CA THR A 179 -11.17 -11.69 5.88
C THR A 179 -9.92 -11.09 6.52
N ILE A 180 -8.74 -11.52 6.10
CA ILE A 180 -7.49 -10.86 6.48
C ILE A 180 -7.16 -9.82 5.41
N ASP A 181 -7.37 -8.55 5.74
CA ASP A 181 -7.14 -7.38 4.87
C ASP A 181 -5.65 -6.98 4.81
N ASN A 182 -4.75 -7.96 4.88
CA ASN A 182 -3.30 -7.80 4.82
C ASN A 182 -2.69 -9.03 4.13
N GLY A 183 -2.16 -8.81 2.93
CA GLY A 183 -1.58 -9.85 2.09
C GLY A 183 -0.40 -10.57 2.72
N LEU A 184 0.42 -9.88 3.52
CA LEU A 184 1.57 -10.52 4.18
C LEU A 184 1.08 -11.53 5.22
N TYR A 185 0.12 -11.12 6.04
CA TYR A 185 -0.48 -12.00 7.05
C TYR A 185 -1.22 -13.16 6.39
N LEU A 186 -1.91 -12.91 5.28
CA LEU A 186 -2.56 -13.95 4.50
C LEU A 186 -1.56 -14.98 3.99
N LEU A 187 -0.40 -14.54 3.46
CA LEU A 187 0.68 -15.44 3.05
C LEU A 187 1.23 -16.25 4.22
N ILE A 188 1.39 -15.63 5.40
CA ILE A 188 1.88 -16.33 6.59
C ILE A 188 0.86 -17.36 7.08
N VAL A 189 -0.44 -17.05 7.06
CA VAL A 189 -1.47 -18.04 7.43
C VAL A 189 -1.50 -19.19 6.44
N TYR A 190 -1.41 -18.93 5.13
CA TYR A 190 -1.44 -20.00 4.13
C TYR A 190 -0.16 -20.83 4.09
N PHE A 191 1.02 -20.22 4.20
CA PHE A 191 2.30 -20.89 3.96
C PHE A 191 3.18 -20.98 5.21
N SER A 192 2.69 -20.59 6.39
CA SER A 192 3.35 -20.69 7.69
C SER A 192 4.77 -20.09 7.66
N TRP A 193 5.72 -20.72 8.37
CA TRP A 193 7.11 -20.31 8.49
C TRP A 193 7.83 -20.14 7.14
N PHE A 194 7.40 -20.86 6.09
CA PHE A 194 7.97 -20.68 4.76
C PHE A 194 7.75 -19.25 4.23
N ALA A 195 6.54 -18.70 4.40
CA ALA A 195 6.28 -17.30 4.03
C ALA A 195 7.11 -16.32 4.86
N VAL A 196 7.27 -16.58 6.17
CA VAL A 196 8.09 -15.73 7.05
C VAL A 196 9.54 -15.68 6.55
N PHE A 197 10.17 -16.83 6.32
CA PHE A 197 11.54 -16.88 5.83
C PHE A 197 11.70 -16.26 4.44
N LEU A 198 10.75 -16.51 3.53
CA LEU A 198 10.78 -15.94 2.19
C LEU A 198 10.66 -14.40 2.23
N SER A 199 9.75 -13.86 3.06
CA SER A 199 9.59 -12.42 3.24
C SER A 199 10.83 -11.78 3.86
N LEU A 200 11.43 -12.39 4.89
CA LEU A 200 12.68 -11.91 5.49
C LEU A 200 13.84 -11.93 4.50
N TRP A 201 13.99 -13.02 3.74
CA TRP A 201 15.01 -13.15 2.69
C TRP A 201 14.84 -12.07 1.62
N TYR A 202 13.60 -11.87 1.14
CA TYR A 202 13.29 -10.85 0.14
C TYR A 202 13.61 -9.45 0.66
N MET A 203 13.18 -9.13 1.90
CA MET A 203 13.49 -7.84 2.53
C MET A 203 15.00 -7.64 2.70
N GLY A 204 15.76 -8.69 3.06
CA GLY A 204 17.22 -8.65 3.10
C GLY A 204 17.85 -8.29 1.76
N LYS A 205 17.30 -8.80 0.64
CA LYS A 205 17.74 -8.42 -0.71
C LYS A 205 17.45 -6.94 -1.00
N VAL A 206 16.26 -6.45 -0.66
CA VAL A 206 15.88 -5.04 -0.87
C VAL A 206 16.79 -4.10 -0.06
N ILE A 207 17.06 -4.43 1.20
CA ILE A 207 17.97 -3.63 2.06
C ILE A 207 19.38 -3.61 1.47
N LYS A 208 19.91 -4.77 1.05
CA LYS A 208 21.23 -4.84 0.40
C LYS A 208 21.27 -3.99 -0.88
N MET A 209 20.20 -3.97 -1.67
CA MET A 209 20.11 -3.10 -2.85
C MET A 209 20.06 -1.61 -2.46
N MET A 210 19.31 -1.26 -1.42
CA MET A 210 19.16 0.11 -0.93
C MET A 210 20.49 0.71 -0.46
N ILE A 211 21.28 -0.04 0.30
CA ILE A 211 22.60 0.41 0.78
C ILE A 211 23.53 0.73 -0.39
N ASN A 212 23.46 -0.04 -1.47
CA ASN A 212 24.28 0.16 -2.67
C ASN A 212 23.70 1.20 -3.65
N ALA A 213 22.52 1.76 -3.36
CA ALA A 213 21.80 2.68 -4.25
C ALA A 213 22.07 4.16 -3.96
N PHE A 214 22.65 4.49 -2.80
CA PHE A 214 22.93 5.87 -2.43
C PHE A 214 23.94 6.50 -3.40
N GLY A 215 23.55 7.59 -4.04
CA GLY A 215 24.36 8.30 -5.03
C GLY A 215 23.98 8.05 -6.48
N ASP A 216 23.17 7.03 -6.77
CA ASP A 216 22.58 6.82 -8.08
C ASP A 216 21.22 7.57 -8.16
N ASN A 217 21.27 8.75 -8.80
CA ASN A 217 20.13 9.66 -8.99
C ASN A 217 18.89 9.00 -9.66
N ARG A 218 19.03 7.81 -10.27
CA ARG A 218 17.96 7.13 -11.02
C ARG A 218 17.77 5.66 -10.61
N ASN A 219 18.06 5.32 -9.35
CA ASN A 219 17.89 3.95 -8.88
C ASN A 219 16.42 3.60 -8.57
N PHE A 220 15.62 3.51 -9.63
CA PHE A 220 14.24 3.01 -9.57
C PHE A 220 14.17 1.52 -9.19
N ARG A 221 15.29 0.78 -9.22
CA ARG A 221 15.28 -0.64 -8.89
C ARG A 221 14.90 -0.85 -7.43
N VAL A 222 15.39 -0.03 -6.49
CA VAL A 222 15.03 -0.19 -5.08
C VAL A 222 13.54 0.04 -4.87
N GLN A 223 12.96 1.09 -5.46
CA GLN A 223 11.52 1.37 -5.38
C GLN A 223 10.69 0.23 -5.99
N LEU A 224 11.08 -0.29 -7.16
CA LEU A 224 10.40 -1.41 -7.81
C LEU A 224 10.39 -2.66 -6.93
N TYR A 225 11.55 -3.06 -6.40
CA TYR A 225 11.64 -4.25 -5.58
C TYR A 225 10.98 -4.06 -4.20
N LEU A 226 11.02 -2.85 -3.64
CA LEU A 226 10.32 -2.53 -2.39
C LEU A 226 8.79 -2.45 -2.58
N PHE A 227 8.31 -2.19 -3.80
CA PHE A 227 6.88 -2.15 -4.08
C PHE A 227 6.18 -3.49 -3.84
N THR A 228 6.81 -4.62 -4.16
CA THR A 228 6.24 -5.96 -3.94
C THR A 228 5.87 -6.25 -2.47
N PRO A 229 6.75 -6.04 -1.46
CA PRO A 229 6.37 -6.26 -0.07
C PRO A 229 5.44 -5.16 0.46
N VAL A 230 5.57 -3.92 -0.01
CA VAL A 230 4.69 -2.82 0.41
C VAL A 230 3.27 -3.00 -0.14
N SER A 231 3.11 -3.53 -1.34
CA SER A 231 1.81 -3.82 -1.95
C SER A 231 1.01 -4.88 -1.20
N LEU A 232 1.66 -5.72 -0.38
CA LEU A 232 0.96 -6.70 0.45
C LEU A 232 0.06 -6.04 1.50
N PHE A 233 0.38 -4.81 1.93
CA PHE A 233 -0.44 -4.06 2.89
C PHE A 233 -1.66 -3.37 2.25
N PHE A 234 -1.79 -3.43 0.93
CA PHE A 234 -2.88 -2.76 0.21
C PHE A 234 -4.12 -3.60 0.04
N THR A 235 -4.06 -4.94 0.16
CA THR A 235 -5.24 -5.78 -0.03
C THR A 235 -5.00 -7.21 0.45
N GLY A 236 -6.06 -7.85 0.93
CA GLY A 236 -6.12 -9.31 1.09
C GLY A 236 -6.34 -10.06 -0.23
N SER A 237 -6.67 -9.36 -1.33
CA SER A 237 -6.91 -9.97 -2.65
C SER A 237 -5.62 -10.26 -3.43
N ILE A 238 -4.57 -10.72 -2.74
CA ILE A 238 -3.25 -10.95 -3.32
C ILE A 238 -3.23 -12.06 -4.38
N PHE A 239 -4.23 -12.95 -4.35
CA PHE A 239 -4.38 -14.05 -5.30
C PHE A 239 -5.19 -13.66 -6.54
N SER A 240 -5.65 -12.42 -6.63
CA SER A 240 -6.37 -11.93 -7.81
C SER A 240 -5.42 -11.69 -8.99
N PRO A 241 -5.80 -12.03 -10.23
CA PRO A 241 -5.01 -11.72 -11.43
C PRO A 241 -4.70 -10.23 -11.56
N GLU A 242 -5.62 -9.37 -11.14
CA GLU A 242 -5.48 -7.92 -11.22
C GLU A 242 -4.40 -7.40 -10.26
N TYR A 243 -4.32 -7.96 -9.06
CA TYR A 243 -3.23 -7.66 -8.12
C TYR A 243 -1.87 -8.05 -8.70
N ALA A 244 -1.77 -9.28 -9.22
CA ALA A 244 -0.54 -9.76 -9.83
C ALA A 244 -0.11 -8.87 -11.01
N PHE A 245 -1.05 -8.48 -11.86
CA PHE A 245 -0.79 -7.57 -12.97
C PHE A 245 -0.27 -6.20 -12.50
N LEU A 246 -0.90 -5.60 -11.49
CA LEU A 246 -0.49 -4.29 -10.97
C LEU A 246 0.92 -4.29 -10.39
N ILE A 247 1.35 -5.39 -9.76
CA ILE A 247 2.70 -5.48 -9.20
C ILE A 247 3.74 -5.72 -10.29
N VAL A 248 3.41 -6.55 -11.28
CA VAL A 248 4.35 -6.97 -12.32
C VAL A 248 4.50 -5.91 -13.41
N CYS A 249 3.47 -5.10 -13.68
CA CYS A 249 3.45 -4.09 -14.73
C CYS A 249 4.67 -3.14 -14.69
N PRO A 250 5.03 -2.54 -13.54
CA PRO A 250 6.25 -1.74 -13.42
C PRO A 250 7.53 -2.50 -13.83
N PHE A 251 7.65 -3.79 -13.51
CA PHE A 251 8.82 -4.58 -13.88
C PHE A 251 8.88 -4.89 -15.37
N ILE A 252 7.75 -5.23 -15.98
CA ILE A 252 7.64 -5.47 -17.42
C ILE A 252 8.07 -4.21 -18.18
N LEU A 253 7.53 -3.04 -17.79
CA LEU A 253 7.88 -1.79 -18.42
C LEU A 253 9.38 -1.49 -18.31
N ARG A 254 9.99 -1.76 -17.14
CA ARG A 254 11.44 -1.53 -16.97
C ARG A 254 12.26 -2.39 -17.90
N LYS A 255 11.86 -3.66 -18.04
CA LYS A 255 12.52 -4.61 -18.93
C LYS A 255 12.38 -4.15 -20.39
N ALA A 256 11.18 -3.72 -20.81
CA ALA A 256 10.93 -3.20 -22.15
C ALA A 256 11.82 -1.97 -22.46
N LEU A 257 11.90 -1.01 -21.55
CA LEU A 257 12.72 0.20 -21.71
C LEU A 257 14.23 -0.11 -21.82
N ASN A 258 14.71 -1.14 -21.12
CA ASN A 258 16.11 -1.57 -21.23
C ASN A 258 16.41 -2.30 -22.55
N ILE A 259 15.41 -2.92 -23.20
CA ILE A 259 15.60 -3.58 -24.51
C ILE A 259 15.68 -2.54 -25.63
N THR A 260 14.98 -1.40 -25.49
CA THR A 260 14.97 -0.30 -26.47
C THR A 260 16.17 0.65 -26.38
N ARG A 261 17.06 0.47 -25.40
CA ARG A 261 18.27 1.29 -25.20
C ARG A 261 19.51 0.51 -25.56
#